data_AF-A0A8K0SCV8-F1
#
_entry.id   AF-A0A8K0SCV8-F1
#
_cell.length_a   1.000
_cell.length_b   1.000
_cell.length_c   1.000
_cell.angle_alpha   90.00
_cell.angle_beta   90.00
_cell.angle_gamma   90.00
#
_symmetry.space_group_name_H-M   'P 1'
#
loop_
_entity.id
_entity.type
_entity.pdbx_description
1 polymer ?
#
loop_
_entity_poly.entity_id
_entity_poly.type
_entity_poly.pdbx_seq_one_letter_code
_entity_poly.pdbx_strand_id
1 'polypeptide(L)'
;MNSCIFETLPDRNKKYLKLCIAQPYIPTMEEMLEIEAFTIVDLEFDETTLEIRVPIDLYHHLPEPISVDHPNWAHQMRQLGVAYLERYKDTSNLTDLTQAIKIFEDGLASIPPAHPERIAFLVSHSSALYSKYVETARMTDLAQCILVREEALQLTASDDPSRIARLESLIRVYEDR
;
A
#
# COMPACT_ATOMS: atom_id res chain seq x y z
N MET A 1 30.86 -12.85 6.81
CA MET A 1 30.44 -13.82 5.78
C MET A 1 29.59 -14.86 6.49
N ASN A 2 28.28 -14.64 6.67
CA ASN A 2 27.44 -15.66 7.31
C ASN A 2 26.35 -16.06 6.32
N SER A 3 26.15 -17.36 6.14
CA SER A 3 25.09 -17.89 5.33
C SER A 3 23.77 -17.87 6.12
N CYS A 4 22.73 -17.24 5.58
CA CYS A 4 21.35 -17.43 6.03
C CYS A 4 20.93 -18.89 5.79
N ILE A 5 20.46 -19.57 6.83
CA ILE A 5 19.82 -20.89 6.70
C ILE A 5 18.31 -20.65 6.58
N PHE A 6 17.72 -21.18 5.51
CA PHE A 6 16.28 -21.24 5.30
C PHE A 6 15.77 -22.54 5.95
N GLU A 7 14.84 -22.45 6.90
CA GLU A 7 14.06 -23.61 7.32
C GLU A 7 12.61 -23.46 6.86
N THR A 8 12.09 -24.51 6.22
CA THR A 8 10.70 -24.66 5.80
C THR A 8 9.93 -25.45 6.87
N LEU A 9 8.95 -24.82 7.50
CA LEU A 9 7.95 -25.49 8.36
C LEU A 9 6.65 -25.74 7.57
N PRO A 10 5.77 -26.66 8.02
CA PRO A 10 4.93 -27.49 7.15
C PRO A 10 3.70 -26.79 6.53
N ASP A 11 3.55 -25.48 6.70
CA ASP A 11 2.47 -24.72 6.08
C ASP A 11 2.94 -24.15 4.73
N ARG A 12 2.39 -24.69 3.65
CA ARG A 12 3.08 -24.84 2.36
C ARG A 12 3.35 -23.56 1.55
N ASN A 13 3.11 -22.34 2.03
CA ASN A 13 3.18 -21.14 1.18
C ASN A 13 3.68 -19.83 1.83
N LYS A 14 4.36 -19.85 2.98
CA LYS A 14 4.90 -18.59 3.57
C LYS A 14 6.38 -18.70 3.92
N LYS A 15 7.22 -17.91 3.23
CA LYS A 15 8.64 -17.67 3.59
C LYS A 15 8.73 -16.31 4.28
N TYR A 16 9.27 -16.27 5.49
CA TYR A 16 9.34 -15.05 6.30
C TYR A 16 10.74 -14.42 6.27
N LEU A 17 10.80 -13.10 6.17
CA LEU A 17 12.00 -12.25 6.22
C LEU A 17 11.84 -11.24 7.37
N LYS A 18 12.89 -11.00 8.16
CA LYS A 18 12.94 -9.97 9.23
C LYS A 18 13.73 -8.75 8.72
N LEU A 19 13.17 -7.54 8.77
CA LEU A 19 13.96 -6.29 8.66
C LEU A 19 13.24 -5.09 9.31
N CYS A 20 13.97 -4.24 10.05
CA CYS A 20 13.52 -2.93 10.55
C CYS A 20 14.25 -1.77 9.84
N ILE A 21 13.58 -0.63 9.79
CA ILE A 21 13.72 0.43 8.79
C ILE A 21 14.45 1.63 9.39
N ALA A 22 15.62 1.99 8.85
CA ALA A 22 16.18 3.35 8.88
C ALA A 22 17.40 3.42 7.95
N GLN A 23 17.36 4.32 6.96
CA GLN A 23 18.37 4.54 5.88
C GLN A 23 18.36 3.50 4.75
N PRO A 24 18.83 3.84 3.52
CA PRO A 24 19.01 2.90 2.41
C PRO A 24 20.21 1.98 2.70
N TYR A 25 20.12 1.23 3.80
CA TYR A 25 21.18 0.37 4.32
C TYR A 25 20.75 -1.09 4.17
N ILE A 26 21.54 -1.86 3.42
CA ILE A 26 21.45 -3.32 3.37
C ILE A 26 22.46 -3.81 4.42
N PRO A 27 22.02 -4.29 5.60
CA PRO A 27 22.94 -4.67 6.67
C PRO A 27 23.75 -5.92 6.33
N THR A 28 24.95 -6.00 6.89
CA THR A 28 25.84 -7.15 6.77
C THR A 28 25.55 -8.19 7.85
N MET A 29 25.87 -9.45 7.59
CA MET A 29 25.50 -10.59 8.43
C MET A 29 25.99 -10.56 9.89
N GLU A 30 26.98 -9.73 10.22
CA GLU A 30 27.48 -9.52 11.59
C GLU A 30 26.53 -8.60 12.38
N GLU A 31 25.96 -7.58 11.72
CA GLU A 31 25.04 -6.60 12.32
C GLU A 31 23.65 -7.17 12.61
N MET A 32 23.27 -8.27 11.94
CA MET A 32 22.01 -8.98 12.21
C MET A 32 22.03 -9.77 13.52
N LEU A 33 23.22 -10.07 14.07
CA LEU A 33 23.37 -10.87 15.30
C LEU A 33 23.24 -10.04 16.60
N GLU A 34 23.31 -8.70 16.55
CA GLU A 34 23.15 -7.85 17.75
C GLU A 34 21.69 -7.42 18.02
N ILE A 35 20.75 -7.69 17.10
CA ILE A 35 19.33 -7.23 17.17
C ILE A 35 18.46 -8.22 17.96
N GLU A 36 18.86 -8.55 19.18
CA GLU A 36 18.16 -9.51 20.06
C GLU A 36 16.93 -8.93 20.80
N ALA A 37 16.43 -7.73 20.48
CA ALA A 37 15.35 -7.10 21.25
C ALA A 37 14.26 -6.45 20.39
N PHE A 38 13.57 -7.21 19.54
CA PHE A 38 12.11 -7.09 19.36
C PHE A 38 11.59 -8.30 18.56
N THR A 39 10.43 -8.80 18.98
CA THR A 39 9.80 -10.07 18.61
C THR A 39 9.63 -10.28 17.10
N ILE A 40 9.57 -11.55 16.70
CA ILE A 40 9.32 -12.03 15.34
C ILE A 40 8.03 -11.37 14.80
N VAL A 41 8.16 -10.55 13.76
CA VAL A 41 7.05 -9.93 13.04
C VAL A 41 6.83 -10.74 11.76
N ASP A 42 5.62 -11.26 11.58
CA ASP A 42 5.19 -11.89 10.32
C ASP A 42 5.03 -10.81 9.25
N LEU A 43 6.14 -10.41 8.63
CA LEU A 43 6.15 -9.56 7.46
C LEU A 43 5.65 -10.37 6.25
N GLU A 44 4.57 -9.92 5.62
CA GLU A 44 4.01 -10.58 4.44
C GLU A 44 4.69 -10.02 3.18
N PHE A 45 5.42 -10.86 2.46
CA PHE A 45 5.97 -10.51 1.16
C PHE A 45 4.90 -10.69 0.09
N ASP A 46 4.57 -9.61 -0.63
CA ASP A 46 3.68 -9.69 -1.77
C ASP A 46 4.50 -9.94 -3.04
N GLU A 47 4.40 -11.16 -3.58
CA GLU A 47 5.12 -11.57 -4.78
C GLU A 47 4.71 -10.77 -6.03
N THR A 48 3.51 -10.17 -6.04
CA THR A 48 3.01 -9.40 -7.19
C THR A 48 3.56 -7.99 -7.24
N THR A 49 3.79 -7.37 -6.09
CA THR A 49 4.36 -6.02 -5.98
C THR A 49 5.85 -6.03 -5.63
N LEU A 50 6.39 -7.19 -5.22
CA LEU A 50 7.72 -7.34 -4.63
C LEU A 50 7.93 -6.45 -3.39
N GLU A 51 6.84 -6.04 -2.73
CA GLU A 51 6.86 -5.18 -1.55
C GLU A 51 6.69 -6.00 -0.26
N ILE A 52 7.44 -5.63 0.78
CA ILE A 52 7.23 -6.16 2.12
C ILE A 52 6.08 -5.36 2.76
N ARG A 53 5.03 -6.07 3.16
CA ARG A 53 3.89 -5.48 3.86
C ARG A 53 3.96 -5.74 5.34
N VAL A 54 3.80 -4.64 6.07
CA VAL A 54 3.65 -4.67 7.51
C VAL A 54 2.18 -5.02 7.82
N PRO A 55 1.90 -5.99 8.71
CA PRO A 55 0.54 -6.29 9.12
C PRO A 55 -0.18 -5.07 9.69
N ILE A 56 -1.47 -4.91 9.40
CA ILE A 56 -2.30 -3.79 9.87
C ILE A 56 -2.18 -3.61 11.39
N ASP A 57 -2.20 -4.72 12.13
CA ASP A 57 -2.15 -4.70 13.60
C ASP A 57 -0.84 -4.11 14.12
N LEU A 58 0.27 -4.29 13.40
CA LEU A 58 1.55 -3.70 13.82
C LEU A 58 1.54 -2.18 13.69
N TYR A 59 0.87 -1.63 12.68
CA TYR A 59 0.74 -0.17 12.54
C TYR A 59 0.00 0.48 13.72
N HIS A 60 -0.98 -0.22 14.30
CA HIS A 60 -1.71 0.26 15.50
C HIS A 60 -0.90 0.16 16.79
N HIS A 61 0.11 -0.70 16.81
CA HIS A 61 0.98 -0.93 17.96
C HIS A 61 2.32 -0.20 17.87
N LEU A 62 2.52 0.66 16.86
CA LEU A 62 3.70 1.49 16.79
C LEU A 62 3.74 2.44 18.01
N PRO A 63 4.87 2.50 18.75
CA PRO A 63 4.98 3.30 19.96
C PRO A 63 4.80 4.81 19.68
N GLU A 64 5.13 5.24 18.47
CA GLU A 64 4.92 6.60 17.98
C GLU A 64 4.45 6.57 16.52
N PRO A 65 3.51 7.45 16.12
CA PRO A 65 3.12 7.58 14.73
C PRO A 65 4.32 8.06 13.90
N ILE A 66 4.52 7.47 12.72
CA ILE A 66 5.57 7.90 11.80
C ILE A 66 5.31 9.36 11.45
N SER A 67 6.31 10.22 11.64
CA SER A 67 6.19 11.64 11.29
C SER A 67 5.98 11.81 9.78
N VAL A 68 5.12 12.75 9.39
CA VAL A 68 4.89 13.12 7.98
C VAL A 68 6.18 13.59 7.29
N ASP A 69 7.14 14.11 8.04
CA ASP A 69 8.44 14.55 7.54
C ASP A 69 9.41 13.38 7.28
N HIS A 70 9.04 12.16 7.69
CA HIS A 70 9.89 10.98 7.48
C HIS A 70 9.88 10.59 5.99
N PRO A 71 11.06 10.36 5.35
CA PRO A 71 11.15 10.09 3.90
C PRO A 71 10.28 8.94 3.40
N ASN A 72 10.03 7.93 4.25
CA ASN A 72 9.22 6.76 3.89
C ASN A 72 7.78 6.83 4.40
N TRP A 73 7.36 7.93 5.03
CA TRP A 73 6.00 8.06 5.58
C TRP A 73 4.93 7.83 4.52
N ALA A 74 5.05 8.51 3.38
CA ALA A 74 4.09 8.42 2.28
C ALA A 74 3.94 6.98 1.79
N HIS A 75 5.07 6.30 1.55
CA HIS A 75 5.06 4.91 1.14
C HIS A 75 4.38 4.01 2.18
N GLN A 76 4.76 4.14 3.46
CA GLN A 76 4.19 3.32 4.53
C GLN A 76 2.69 3.53 4.73
N MET A 77 2.21 4.77 4.63
CA MET A 77 0.78 5.08 4.71
C MET A 77 0.02 4.48 3.52
N ARG A 78 0.58 4.56 2.31
CA ARG A 78 -0.01 3.90 1.14
C ARG A 78 -0.13 2.40 1.37
N GLN A 79 0.93 1.75 1.86
CA GLN A 79 0.93 0.31 2.15
C GLN A 79 -0.11 -0.08 3.19
N LEU A 80 -0.27 0.72 4.26
CA LEU A 80 -1.32 0.52 5.25
C LEU A 80 -2.72 0.60 4.61
N GLY A 81 -2.97 1.62 3.78
CA GLY A 81 -4.24 1.75 3.06
C GLY A 81 -4.52 0.57 2.13
N VAL A 82 -3.50 0.08 1.41
CA VAL A 82 -3.62 -1.12 0.55
C VAL A 82 -3.94 -2.36 1.38
N ALA A 83 -3.26 -2.56 2.51
CA ALA A 83 -3.53 -3.69 3.39
C ALA A 83 -4.98 -3.70 3.89
N TYR A 84 -5.52 -2.54 4.28
CA TYR A 84 -6.92 -2.40 4.63
C TYR A 84 -7.87 -2.73 3.47
N LEU A 85 -7.56 -2.22 2.27
CA LEU A 85 -8.39 -2.48 1.09
C LEU A 85 -8.43 -3.97 0.74
N GLU A 86 -7.32 -4.68 0.87
CA GLU A 86 -7.27 -6.12 0.61
C GLU A 86 -7.98 -6.93 1.69
N ARG A 87 -7.76 -6.59 2.97
CA ARG A 87 -8.52 -7.23 4.05
C ARG A 87 -10.02 -7.04 3.85
N TYR A 88 -10.46 -5.88 3.36
CA TYR A 88 -11.84 -5.69 2.93
C TYR A 88 -12.23 -6.61 1.79
N LYS A 89 -11.41 -6.79 0.74
CA LYS A 89 -11.73 -7.72 -0.37
C LYS A 89 -11.90 -9.16 0.12
N ASP A 90 -11.13 -9.57 1.12
CA ASP A 90 -11.19 -10.92 1.68
C ASP A 90 -12.36 -11.12 2.66
N THR A 91 -12.68 -10.09 3.46
CA THR A 91 -13.63 -10.21 4.58
C THR A 91 -14.97 -9.52 4.33
N SER A 92 -15.07 -8.69 3.29
CA SER A 92 -16.18 -7.76 3.03
C SER A 92 -16.48 -6.80 4.20
N ASN A 93 -15.51 -6.55 5.08
CA ASN A 93 -15.69 -5.62 6.21
C ASN A 93 -15.63 -4.16 5.74
N LEU A 94 -16.79 -3.50 5.67
CA LEU A 94 -16.90 -2.10 5.24
C LEU A 94 -16.11 -1.09 6.10
N THR A 95 -15.78 -1.45 7.35
CA THR A 95 -14.93 -0.62 8.21
C THR A 95 -13.52 -0.52 7.64
N ASP A 96 -13.00 -1.62 7.09
CA ASP A 96 -11.67 -1.66 6.50
C ASP A 96 -11.62 -0.87 5.19
N LEU A 97 -12.68 -0.95 4.38
CA LEU A 97 -12.80 -0.11 3.18
C LEU A 97 -12.83 1.39 3.52
N THR A 98 -13.61 1.75 4.54
CA THR A 98 -13.70 3.14 5.03
C THR A 98 -12.33 3.63 5.52
N GLN A 99 -11.60 2.78 6.24
CA GLN A 99 -10.28 3.11 6.75
C GLN A 99 -9.24 3.25 5.63
N ALA A 100 -9.27 2.38 4.62
CA ALA A 100 -8.42 2.49 3.43
C ALA A 100 -8.61 3.83 2.71
N ILE A 101 -9.87 4.22 2.44
CA ILE A 101 -10.21 5.50 1.79
C ILE A 101 -9.65 6.65 2.60
N LYS A 102 -9.90 6.68 3.91
CA LYS A 102 -9.42 7.74 4.80
C LYS A 102 -7.89 7.86 4.76
N ILE A 103 -7.16 6.74 4.83
CA ILE A 103 -5.69 6.75 4.77
C ILE A 103 -5.19 7.33 3.44
N PHE A 104 -5.83 6.99 2.33
CA PHE A 104 -5.44 7.55 1.03
C PHE A 104 -5.75 9.04 0.92
N GLU A 105 -6.89 9.50 1.42
CA GLU A 105 -7.26 10.92 1.48
C GLU A 105 -6.28 11.72 2.35
N ASP A 106 -6.01 11.24 3.57
CA ASP A 106 -5.07 11.86 4.50
C ASP A 106 -3.66 11.90 3.89
N GLY A 107 -3.20 10.80 3.28
CA GLY A 107 -1.93 10.74 2.57
C GLY A 107 -1.80 11.74 1.44
N LEU A 108 -2.83 11.88 0.60
CA LEU A 108 -2.88 12.84 -0.51
C LEU A 108 -2.92 14.30 -0.04
N ALA A 109 -3.51 14.57 1.13
CA ALA A 109 -3.53 15.89 1.76
C ALA A 109 -2.18 16.26 2.38
N SER A 110 -1.41 15.28 2.85
CA SER A 110 -0.12 15.48 3.50
C SER A 110 1.06 15.63 2.54
N ILE A 111 0.98 15.09 1.32
CA ILE A 111 2.09 15.16 0.35
C ILE A 111 1.87 16.27 -0.69
N PRO A 112 2.95 16.95 -1.16
CA PRO A 112 2.84 17.95 -2.20
C PRO A 112 2.41 17.34 -3.55
N PRO A 113 1.82 18.12 -4.48
CA PRO A 113 1.39 17.62 -5.80
C PRO A 113 2.50 16.96 -6.65
N ALA A 114 3.75 17.37 -6.46
CA ALA A 114 4.91 16.83 -7.18
C ALA A 114 5.55 15.62 -6.48
N HIS A 115 4.96 15.11 -5.40
CA HIS A 115 5.55 14.01 -4.64
C HIS A 115 5.58 12.71 -5.46
N PRO A 116 6.69 11.93 -5.45
CA PRO A 116 6.80 10.70 -6.26
C PRO A 116 5.70 9.66 -6.01
N GLU A 117 5.28 9.49 -4.75
CA GLU A 117 4.20 8.55 -4.39
C GLU A 117 2.79 9.02 -4.78
N ARG A 118 2.60 10.26 -5.24
CA ARG A 118 1.25 10.82 -5.46
C ARG A 118 0.41 10.00 -6.42
N ILE A 119 1.00 9.58 -7.54
CA ILE A 119 0.30 8.75 -8.54
C ILE A 119 -0.11 7.41 -7.93
N ALA A 120 0.74 6.79 -7.10
CA ALA A 120 0.46 5.52 -6.45
C ALA A 120 -0.68 5.65 -5.41
N PHE A 121 -0.73 6.76 -4.67
CA PHE A 121 -1.86 7.09 -3.81
C PHE A 121 -3.16 7.25 -4.59
N LEU A 122 -3.17 8.02 -5.69
CA LEU A 122 -4.37 8.24 -6.49
C LEU A 122 -4.91 6.93 -7.10
N VAL A 123 -4.02 6.07 -7.61
CA VAL A 123 -4.41 4.76 -8.15
C VAL A 123 -5.08 3.91 -7.05
N SER A 124 -4.45 3.81 -5.88
CA SER A 124 -4.97 3.02 -4.75
C SER A 124 -6.29 3.60 -4.21
N HIS A 125 -6.38 4.92 -4.09
CA HIS A 125 -7.58 5.64 -3.69
C HIS A 125 -8.74 5.37 -4.66
N SER A 126 -8.48 5.47 -5.97
CA SER A 126 -9.52 5.20 -6.98
C SER A 126 -10.00 3.75 -6.96
N SER A 127 -9.13 2.80 -6.59
CA SER A 127 -9.53 1.41 -6.41
C SER A 127 -10.46 1.25 -5.22
N ALA A 128 -10.19 1.92 -4.10
CA ALA A 128 -11.05 1.87 -2.92
C ALA A 128 -12.41 2.56 -3.18
N LEU A 129 -12.42 3.70 -3.87
CA LEU A 129 -13.66 4.37 -4.29
C LEU A 129 -14.50 3.52 -5.24
N TYR A 130 -13.86 2.79 -6.16
CA TYR A 130 -14.58 1.86 -7.03
C TYR A 130 -15.19 0.70 -6.24
N SER A 131 -14.44 0.10 -5.30
CA SER A 131 -15.00 -0.91 -4.40
C SER A 131 -16.20 -0.37 -3.62
N LYS A 132 -16.12 0.87 -3.13
CA LYS A 132 -17.24 1.51 -2.45
C LYS A 132 -18.45 1.69 -3.37
N TYR A 133 -18.25 2.09 -4.62
CA TYR A 133 -19.33 2.14 -5.61
C TYR A 133 -19.99 0.76 -5.82
N VAL A 134 -19.19 -0.31 -5.93
CA VAL A 134 -19.72 -1.67 -6.08
C VAL A 134 -20.62 -2.05 -4.90
N GLU A 135 -20.26 -1.64 -3.67
CA GLU A 135 -21.07 -1.88 -2.47
C GLU A 135 -22.33 -1.01 -2.38
N THR A 136 -22.23 0.27 -2.72
CA THR A 136 -23.31 1.24 -2.47
C THR A 136 -24.23 1.44 -3.68
N ALA A 137 -23.78 1.09 -4.88
CA ALA A 137 -24.37 1.44 -6.17
C ALA A 137 -24.65 2.95 -6.34
N ARG A 138 -23.95 3.81 -5.58
CA ARG A 138 -24.17 5.27 -5.64
C ARG A 138 -23.31 5.88 -6.72
N MET A 139 -23.97 6.54 -7.68
CA MET A 139 -23.30 7.27 -8.77
C MET A 139 -22.34 8.36 -8.27
N THR A 140 -22.56 8.89 -7.07
CA THR A 140 -21.63 9.84 -6.45
C THR A 140 -20.27 9.22 -6.13
N ASP A 141 -20.25 7.97 -5.66
CA ASP A 141 -19.00 7.25 -5.38
C ASP A 141 -18.25 6.91 -6.68
N LEU A 142 -18.99 6.54 -7.75
CA LEU A 142 -18.41 6.34 -9.09
C LEU A 142 -17.83 7.64 -9.68
N ALA A 143 -18.55 8.75 -9.55
CA ALA A 143 -18.08 10.05 -10.02
C ALA A 143 -16.78 10.47 -9.32
N GLN A 144 -16.66 10.22 -8.01
CA GLN A 144 -15.41 10.45 -7.28
C GLN A 144 -14.28 9.55 -7.80
N CYS A 145 -14.55 8.27 -8.05
CA CYS A 145 -13.56 7.35 -8.64
C CYS A 145 -13.02 7.87 -9.99
N ILE A 146 -13.91 8.34 -10.88
CA ILE A 146 -13.55 8.91 -12.19
C ILE A 146 -12.60 10.08 -12.01
N LEU A 147 -12.97 11.06 -11.17
CA LEU A 147 -12.15 12.26 -10.95
C LEU A 147 -10.74 11.91 -10.47
N VAL A 148 -10.61 10.95 -9.55
CA VAL A 148 -9.31 10.51 -9.04
C VAL A 148 -8.49 9.78 -10.12
N ARG A 149 -9.13 8.97 -10.98
CA ARG A 149 -8.44 8.31 -12.11
C ARG A 149 -8.00 9.30 -13.18
N GLU A 150 -8.82 10.31 -13.48
CA GLU A 150 -8.45 11.39 -14.38
C GLU A 150 -7.23 12.15 -13.87
N GLU A 151 -7.19 12.48 -12.57
CA GLU A 151 -6.01 13.13 -11.96
C GLU A 151 -4.76 12.26 -12.10
N ALA A 152 -4.85 10.96 -11.77
CA ALA A 152 -3.72 10.03 -11.90
C ALA A 152 -3.20 9.94 -13.35
N LEU A 153 -4.11 9.94 -14.33
CA LEU A 153 -3.78 9.91 -15.75
C LEU A 153 -3.14 11.22 -16.23
N GLN A 154 -3.59 12.37 -15.73
CA GLN A 154 -3.01 13.68 -16.05
C GLN A 154 -1.59 13.81 -15.53
N LEU A 155 -1.29 13.24 -14.35
CA LEU A 155 0.06 13.25 -13.77
C LEU A 155 1.00 12.21 -14.38
N THR A 156 0.47 11.19 -15.06
CA THR A 156 1.28 10.16 -15.72
C THR A 156 1.88 10.68 -17.03
N ALA A 157 3.20 10.62 -17.18
CA ALA A 157 3.88 11.04 -18.41
C ALA A 157 3.39 10.26 -19.64
N SER A 158 3.42 10.88 -20.83
CA SER A 158 2.89 10.27 -22.06
C SER A 158 3.62 9.00 -22.49
N ASP A 159 4.89 8.87 -22.12
CA ASP A 159 5.80 7.76 -22.41
C ASP A 159 5.91 6.74 -21.27
N ASP A 160 5.21 6.96 -20.15
CA ASP A 160 5.17 6.00 -19.04
C ASP A 160 4.43 4.72 -19.48
N PRO A 161 5.06 3.53 -19.38
CA PRO A 161 4.43 2.25 -19.73
C PRO A 161 3.09 1.99 -19.02
N SER A 162 2.92 2.51 -17.81
CA SER A 162 1.71 2.36 -16.99
C SER A 162 0.55 3.26 -17.45
N ARG A 163 0.78 4.19 -18.38
CA ARG A 163 -0.26 5.09 -18.90
C ARG A 163 -1.39 4.33 -19.58
N ILE A 164 -1.07 3.29 -20.35
CA ILE A 164 -2.07 2.47 -21.05
C ILE A 164 -2.99 1.79 -20.04
N ALA A 165 -2.43 1.13 -19.03
CA ALA A 165 -3.22 0.47 -17.98
C ALA A 165 -4.14 1.46 -17.23
N ARG A 166 -3.68 2.70 -17.01
CA ARG A 166 -4.51 3.76 -16.40
C ARG A 166 -5.65 4.20 -17.32
N LEU A 167 -5.43 4.31 -18.63
CA LEU A 167 -6.47 4.60 -19.62
C LEU A 167 -7.53 3.50 -19.67
N GLU A 168 -7.12 2.24 -19.75
CA GLU A 168 -8.03 1.08 -19.75
C GLU A 168 -8.88 1.05 -18.48
N SER A 169 -8.24 1.27 -17.33
CA SER A 169 -8.92 1.37 -16.05
C SER A 169 -9.96 2.51 -16.04
N LEU A 170 -9.65 3.66 -16.63
CA LEU A 170 -10.58 4.79 -16.73
C LEU A 170 -11.76 4.48 -17.68
N ILE A 171 -11.49 3.89 -18.84
CA ILE A 171 -12.52 3.48 -19.81
C ILE A 171 -13.54 2.54 -19.14
N ARG A 172 -13.07 1.52 -18.41
CA ARG A 172 -13.93 0.57 -17.70
C ARG A 172 -14.89 1.26 -16.72
N VAL A 173 -14.47 2.32 -16.05
CA VAL A 173 -15.32 3.05 -15.10
C VAL A 173 -16.32 3.96 -15.80
N TYR A 174 -16.00 4.46 -16.99
CA TYR A 174 -17.00 5.17 -17.80
C TYR A 174 -18.07 4.23 -18.38
N GLU A 175 -17.75 2.96 -18.60
CA GLU A 175 -18.75 1.95 -19.01
C GLU A 175 -19.75 1.66 -17.88
N ASP A 176 -19.33 1.79 -16.63
CA ASP A 176 -20.17 1.63 -15.43
C ASP A 176 -20.99 2.90 -15.07
N ARG A 177 -20.81 4.01 -15.80
CA ARG A 177 -21.42 5.33 -15.52
C ARG A 177 -22.80 5.50 -16.14
#